data_AF-A0A4S8HRB4-F1
#
_entry.id   AF-A0A4S8HRB4-F1
#
_cell.length_a   1.000
_cell.length_b   1.000
_cell.length_c   1.000
_cell.angle_alpha   90.00
_cell.angle_beta   90.00
_cell.angle_gamma   90.00
#
_symmetry.space_group_name_H-M   'P 1'
#
loop_
_entity.id
_entity.type
_entity.pdbx_description
1 polymer ?
#
loop_
_entity_poly.entity_id
_entity_poly.type
_entity_poly.pdbx_seq_one_letter_code
_entity_poly.pdbx_strand_id
1 'polypeptide(L)'
;MTTLPKHNITTESATDLLKDGRPLTDIYIDGVLKIETSDTWDKEVVFENCIVEYFSGSVTQFDKPVRLINCHFKKCQFVFTYFLGGLTIDNCTFDNYLDFQAGGHNKTGNPVIITNNEFKDFVNFFDCWYENEVTIRNNKFHKGTNLLGKPHNIPVTFDKIAIIKDNIGQLDLDNEGEKK
;
A
#
# COMPACT_ATOMS: atom_id res chain seq x y z
N MET A 1 -13.38 15.09 -8.29
CA MET A 1 -12.61 15.61 -9.44
C MET A 1 -11.21 15.05 -9.30
N THR A 2 -10.81 14.11 -10.15
CA THR A 2 -9.43 13.59 -10.18
C THR A 2 -8.56 14.63 -10.88
N THR A 3 -7.68 15.28 -10.13
CA THR A 3 -6.66 16.18 -10.70
C THR A 3 -5.69 15.32 -11.51
N LEU A 4 -5.61 15.56 -12.82
CA LEU A 4 -4.58 14.94 -13.65
C LEU A 4 -3.21 15.52 -13.25
N PRO A 5 -2.16 14.68 -13.13
CA PRO A 5 -0.82 15.17 -12.84
C PRO A 5 -0.35 16.14 -13.92
N LYS A 6 0.48 17.10 -13.53
CA LYS A 6 0.88 18.22 -14.38
C LYS A 6 2.24 18.00 -15.04
N HIS A 7 3.03 17.06 -14.52
CA HIS A 7 4.43 16.89 -14.89
C HIS A 7 4.76 15.40 -15.08
N ASN A 8 5.47 15.09 -16.16
CA ASN A 8 6.06 13.76 -16.35
C ASN A 8 7.51 13.81 -15.86
N ILE A 9 7.95 12.82 -15.09
CA ILE A 9 9.38 12.66 -14.76
C ILE A 9 9.82 11.23 -15.07
N THR A 10 11.13 11.06 -15.23
CA THR A 10 11.70 9.71 -15.39
C THR A 10 11.71 8.97 -14.06
N THR A 11 11.77 7.64 -14.13
CA THR A 11 11.89 6.77 -12.96
C THR A 11 13.15 7.10 -12.14
N GLU A 12 14.27 7.43 -12.79
CA GLU A 12 15.52 7.81 -12.13
C GLU A 12 15.34 9.09 -11.33
N SER A 13 14.71 10.10 -11.93
CA SER A 13 14.42 11.37 -11.24
C SER A 13 13.49 11.16 -10.04
N ALA A 14 12.47 10.32 -10.19
CA ALA A 14 11.57 9.96 -9.08
C ALA A 14 12.30 9.24 -7.95
N THR A 15 13.21 8.33 -8.32
CA THR A 15 14.03 7.57 -7.36
C THR A 15 14.96 8.49 -6.58
N ASP A 16 15.63 9.42 -7.26
CA ASP A 16 16.55 10.38 -6.62
C ASP A 16 15.80 11.29 -5.65
N LEU A 17 14.61 11.78 -6.03
CA LEU A 17 13.73 12.55 -5.14
C LEU A 17 13.39 11.77 -3.86
N LEU A 18 12.98 10.51 -3.98
CA LEU A 18 12.65 9.68 -2.82
C LEU A 18 13.88 9.36 -1.95
N LYS A 19 15.05 9.11 -2.55
CA LYS A 19 16.33 8.94 -1.82
C LYS A 19 16.73 10.18 -1.03
N ASP A 20 16.39 11.36 -1.55
CA ASP A 20 16.55 12.64 -0.85
C ASP A 20 15.46 12.90 0.21
N GLY A 21 14.48 11.99 0.35
CA GLY A 21 13.32 12.17 1.23
C GLY A 21 12.35 13.24 0.75
N ARG A 22 12.35 13.57 -0.54
CA ARG A 22 11.44 14.56 -1.14
C ARG A 22 10.17 13.88 -1.64
N PRO A 23 8.99 14.48 -1.41
CA PRO A 23 7.73 13.94 -1.90
C PRO A 23 7.65 14.02 -3.43
N LEU A 24 6.88 13.09 -4.01
CA LEU A 24 6.44 13.14 -5.39
C LEU A 24 5.02 13.74 -5.43
N THR A 25 4.87 14.92 -6.03
CA THR A 25 3.60 15.67 -6.00
C THR A 25 3.20 16.19 -7.38
N ASP A 26 1.97 15.89 -7.82
CA ASP A 26 1.42 16.27 -9.14
C ASP A 26 2.19 15.66 -10.34
N ILE A 27 2.66 14.41 -10.19
CA ILE A 27 3.58 13.74 -11.13
C ILE A 27 2.97 12.50 -11.80
N TYR A 28 3.24 12.33 -13.09
CA TYR A 28 3.10 11.07 -13.82
C TYR A 28 4.45 10.38 -13.97
N ILE A 29 4.50 9.11 -13.59
CA ILE A 29 5.71 8.27 -13.66
C ILE A 29 5.45 7.15 -14.65
N ASP A 30 6.03 7.30 -15.84
CA ASP A 30 5.92 6.34 -16.94
C ASP A 30 7.03 5.29 -16.83
N GLY A 31 6.87 4.34 -15.92
CA GLY A 31 7.87 3.32 -15.68
C GLY A 31 7.73 2.54 -14.38
N VAL A 32 8.81 1.85 -14.03
CA VAL A 32 8.87 0.94 -12.88
C VAL A 32 9.72 1.54 -11.78
N LEU A 33 9.06 2.18 -10.81
CA LEU A 33 9.70 2.74 -9.63
C LEU A 33 9.79 1.69 -8.52
N LYS A 34 11.00 1.45 -8.01
CA LYS A 34 11.25 0.43 -6.98
C LYS A 34 12.00 1.00 -5.80
N ILE A 35 11.52 0.69 -4.61
CA ILE A 35 12.26 0.74 -3.37
C ILE A 35 12.28 -0.69 -2.85
N GLU A 36 13.32 -1.43 -3.21
CA GLU A 36 13.53 -2.84 -2.84
C GLU A 36 14.94 -2.95 -2.29
N THR A 37 15.09 -3.10 -0.96
CA THR A 37 16.39 -3.09 -0.29
C THR A 37 16.39 -4.05 0.91
N SER A 38 17.48 -4.80 1.06
CA SER A 38 17.69 -5.65 2.24
C SER A 38 17.93 -4.84 3.52
N ASP A 39 18.39 -3.60 3.37
CA ASP A 39 18.56 -2.65 4.46
C ASP A 39 17.28 -1.86 4.71
N THR A 40 17.16 -1.28 5.89
CA THR A 40 16.04 -0.40 6.23
C THR A 40 16.07 0.89 5.42
N TRP A 41 14.92 1.28 4.86
CA TRP A 41 14.72 2.56 4.21
C TRP A 41 14.38 3.64 5.24
N ASP A 42 15.25 4.64 5.38
CA ASP A 42 15.23 5.64 6.45
C ASP A 42 14.60 6.98 6.05
N LYS A 43 14.04 7.09 4.85
CA LYS A 43 13.37 8.32 4.34
C LYS A 43 11.86 8.13 4.27
N GLU A 44 11.13 9.23 4.41
CA GLU A 44 9.70 9.21 4.10
C GLU A 44 9.48 8.89 2.63
N VAL A 45 8.42 8.12 2.35
CA VAL A 45 7.98 7.83 0.99
C VAL A 45 6.62 8.46 0.81
N VAL A 46 6.54 9.54 0.04
CA VAL A 46 5.32 10.33 -0.10
C VAL A 46 4.98 10.51 -1.57
N PHE A 47 3.78 10.05 -1.94
CA PHE A 47 3.15 10.27 -3.24
C PHE A 47 1.85 11.04 -3.02
N GLU A 48 1.69 12.16 -3.71
CA GLU A 48 0.49 13.00 -3.65
C GLU A 48 0.04 13.40 -5.05
N ASN A 49 -1.23 13.13 -5.40
CA ASN A 49 -1.79 13.48 -6.70
C ASN A 49 -1.00 12.89 -7.89
N CYS A 50 -0.48 11.67 -7.72
CA CYS A 50 0.36 11.01 -8.72
C CYS A 50 -0.41 9.97 -9.55
N ILE A 51 0.04 9.76 -10.77
CA ILE A 51 -0.29 8.55 -11.55
C ILE A 51 1.01 7.78 -11.78
N VAL A 52 1.02 6.51 -11.41
CA VAL A 52 2.24 5.68 -11.41
C VAL A 52 1.95 4.37 -12.14
N GLU A 53 2.72 4.10 -13.20
CA GLU A 53 2.57 2.86 -13.97
C GLU A 53 2.94 1.64 -13.12
N TYR A 54 4.06 1.68 -12.41
CA TYR A 54 4.39 0.61 -11.47
C TYR A 54 5.23 1.13 -10.30
N PHE A 55 4.73 0.93 -9.09
CA PHE A 55 5.50 1.07 -7.85
C PHE A 55 5.70 -0.27 -7.14
N SER A 56 6.91 -0.56 -6.67
CA SER A 56 7.18 -1.69 -5.78
C SER A 56 7.93 -1.22 -4.53
N GLY A 57 7.36 -1.50 -3.37
CA GLY A 57 8.01 -1.35 -2.07
C GLY A 57 8.36 -2.68 -1.42
N SER A 58 8.37 -3.77 -2.20
CA SER A 58 8.55 -5.14 -1.71
C SER A 58 9.91 -5.36 -1.03
N VAL A 59 9.97 -6.34 -0.13
CA VAL A 59 11.20 -6.81 0.53
C VAL A 59 11.95 -5.66 1.20
N THR A 60 11.22 -4.73 1.82
CA THR A 60 11.77 -3.49 2.39
C THR A 60 11.18 -3.23 3.76
N GLN A 61 12.00 -2.69 4.67
CA GLN A 61 11.53 -2.17 5.95
C GLN A 61 11.56 -0.64 5.92
N PHE A 62 10.42 0.00 6.08
CA PHE A 62 10.28 1.45 6.11
C PHE A 62 10.28 1.95 7.55
N ASP A 63 11.39 2.58 7.98
CA ASP A 63 11.52 3.19 9.31
C ASP A 63 10.74 4.51 9.44
N LYS A 64 10.45 5.13 8.29
CA LYS A 64 9.68 6.36 8.19
C LYS A 64 8.34 6.10 7.50
N PRO A 65 7.36 6.99 7.67
CA PRO A 65 6.04 6.84 7.07
C PRO A 65 6.07 6.64 5.55
N VAL A 66 5.24 5.72 5.08
CA VAL A 66 4.84 5.59 3.67
C VAL A 66 3.45 6.19 3.49
N ARG A 67 3.29 7.14 2.59
CA ARG A 67 2.04 7.90 2.37
C ARG A 67 1.71 7.96 0.88
N LEU A 68 0.59 7.36 0.51
CA LEU A 68 0.03 7.38 -0.85
C LEU A 68 -1.32 8.09 -0.78
N ILE A 69 -1.41 9.30 -1.32
CA ILE A 69 -2.59 10.17 -1.15
C ILE A 69 -3.08 10.65 -2.50
N ASN A 70 -4.36 10.41 -2.82
CA ASN A 70 -4.97 10.83 -4.09
C ASN A 70 -4.18 10.34 -5.32
N CYS A 71 -3.69 9.10 -5.27
CA CYS A 71 -2.88 8.52 -6.33
C CYS A 71 -3.63 7.49 -7.16
N HIS A 72 -3.18 7.26 -8.39
CA HIS A 72 -3.63 6.16 -9.24
C HIS A 72 -2.43 5.28 -9.60
N PHE A 73 -2.43 4.04 -9.12
CA PHE A 73 -1.43 3.03 -9.47
C PHE A 73 -1.99 2.06 -10.50
N LYS A 74 -1.28 1.86 -11.62
CA LYS A 74 -1.59 0.74 -12.52
C LYS A 74 -1.17 -0.57 -11.87
N LYS A 75 0.08 -0.65 -11.40
CA LYS A 75 0.59 -1.77 -10.60
C LYS A 75 1.22 -1.27 -9.29
N CYS A 76 0.98 -1.98 -8.20
CA CYS A 76 1.59 -1.71 -6.90
C CYS A 76 1.78 -3.00 -6.11
N GLN A 77 2.90 -3.16 -5.41
CA GLN A 77 3.15 -4.31 -4.54
C GLN A 77 4.00 -3.97 -3.31
N PHE A 78 3.74 -4.70 -2.22
CA PHE A 78 4.36 -4.59 -0.90
C PHE A 78 4.57 -5.98 -0.27
N VAL A 79 5.02 -6.95 -1.07
CA VAL A 79 5.29 -8.32 -0.59
C VAL A 79 6.51 -8.28 0.33
N PHE A 80 6.44 -8.90 1.51
CA PHE A 80 7.51 -8.89 2.52
C PHE A 80 7.91 -7.47 2.94
N THR A 81 6.94 -6.55 3.05
CA THR A 81 7.19 -5.14 3.40
C THR A 81 6.77 -4.81 4.83
N TYR A 82 7.69 -4.23 5.61
CA TYR A 82 7.40 -3.76 6.96
C TYR A 82 7.22 -2.24 6.97
N PHE A 83 6.13 -1.78 7.55
CA PHE A 83 5.78 -0.37 7.71
C PHE A 83 6.04 0.08 9.14
N LEU A 84 7.29 -0.01 9.60
CA LEU A 84 7.67 0.31 10.98
C LEU A 84 7.29 1.75 11.35
N GLY A 85 7.50 2.68 10.40
CA GLY A 85 7.10 4.09 10.45
C GLY A 85 5.63 4.38 10.09
N GLY A 86 4.83 3.34 9.82
CA GLY A 86 3.41 3.45 9.50
C GLY A 86 3.13 3.55 8.00
N LEU A 87 1.86 3.35 7.65
CA LEU A 87 1.37 3.37 6.27
C LEU A 87 0.08 4.19 6.21
N THR A 88 -0.02 5.10 5.25
CA THR A 88 -1.26 5.77 4.88
C THR A 88 -1.53 5.58 3.39
N ILE A 89 -2.66 4.98 3.06
CA ILE A 89 -3.18 4.89 1.70
C ILE A 89 -4.58 5.51 1.72
N ASP A 90 -4.71 6.71 1.18
CA ASP A 90 -5.98 7.45 1.20
C ASP A 90 -6.38 7.94 -0.20
N ASN A 91 -7.66 7.75 -0.53
CA ASN A 91 -8.27 8.23 -1.76
C ASN A 91 -7.50 7.79 -3.03
N CYS A 92 -6.95 6.57 -3.02
CA CYS A 92 -6.19 6.02 -4.14
C CYS A 92 -7.03 5.05 -4.98
N THR A 93 -6.63 4.89 -6.24
CA THR A 93 -7.13 3.84 -7.14
C THR A 93 -6.02 2.87 -7.52
N PHE A 94 -6.30 1.57 -7.43
CA PHE A 94 -5.37 0.50 -7.83
C PHE A 94 -6.04 -0.34 -8.92
N ASP A 95 -5.44 -0.38 -10.11
CA ASP A 95 -6.02 -1.09 -11.27
C ASP A 95 -5.80 -2.61 -11.21
N ASN A 96 -4.67 -3.04 -10.63
CA ASN A 96 -4.24 -4.43 -10.59
C ASN A 96 -4.19 -5.00 -9.15
N TYR A 97 -3.88 -6.29 -9.08
CA TYR A 97 -3.64 -7.03 -7.85
C TYR A 97 -2.62 -6.31 -6.95
N LEU A 98 -2.96 -6.14 -5.68
CA LEU A 98 -2.12 -5.50 -4.66
C LEU A 98 -1.80 -6.52 -3.57
N ASP A 99 -0.51 -6.72 -3.33
CA ASP A 99 -0.02 -7.74 -2.41
C ASP A 99 0.68 -7.11 -1.21
N PHE A 100 0.17 -7.38 -0.01
CA PHE A 100 0.79 -7.05 1.28
C PHE A 100 1.37 -8.27 1.99
N GLN A 101 1.40 -9.44 1.32
CA GLN A 101 1.74 -10.71 1.95
C GLN A 101 2.98 -10.62 2.83
N ALA A 102 2.91 -11.21 4.03
CA ALA A 102 3.98 -11.22 5.02
C ALA A 102 4.50 -9.81 5.36
N GLY A 103 3.58 -8.83 5.40
CA GLY A 103 3.84 -7.43 5.71
C GLY A 103 3.20 -6.94 7.01
N GLY A 104 3.31 -5.63 7.26
CA GLY A 104 2.74 -4.97 8.46
C GLY A 104 3.81 -4.44 9.41
N HIS A 105 3.84 -4.93 10.65
CA HIS A 105 4.82 -4.63 11.70
C HIS A 105 4.92 -3.17 12.14
N ASN A 106 3.82 -2.42 12.00
CA ASN A 106 3.79 -1.01 12.36
C ASN A 106 3.97 -0.80 13.87
N LYS A 107 4.80 0.18 14.25
CA LYS A 107 5.19 0.40 15.66
C LYS A 107 4.28 1.39 16.37
N THR A 108 4.42 1.49 17.69
CA THR A 108 3.62 2.40 18.52
C THR A 108 3.72 3.85 18.04
N GLY A 109 2.57 4.49 17.83
CA GLY A 109 2.48 5.85 17.29
C GLY A 109 2.50 5.93 15.76
N ASN A 110 2.68 4.79 15.07
CA ASN A 110 2.77 4.70 13.63
C ASN A 110 1.62 3.81 13.09
N PRO A 111 0.44 4.38 12.85
CA PRO A 111 -0.72 3.58 12.44
C PRO A 111 -0.60 3.08 10.99
N VAL A 112 -1.37 2.05 10.68
CA VAL A 112 -1.72 1.68 9.29
C VAL A 112 -3.13 2.17 9.00
N ILE A 113 -3.26 3.04 8.00
CA ILE A 113 -4.51 3.68 7.61
C ILE A 113 -4.73 3.43 6.12
N ILE A 114 -5.79 2.71 5.78
CA ILE A 114 -6.18 2.40 4.40
C ILE A 114 -7.63 2.86 4.23
N THR A 115 -7.84 4.03 3.63
CA THR A 115 -9.16 4.66 3.58
C THR A 115 -9.57 5.19 2.22
N ASN A 116 -10.88 5.12 1.94
CA ASN A 116 -11.50 5.75 0.77
C ASN A 116 -10.89 5.29 -0.58
N ASN A 117 -10.33 4.07 -0.64
CA ASN A 117 -9.66 3.58 -1.84
C ASN A 117 -10.58 2.75 -2.73
N GLU A 118 -10.22 2.67 -4.01
CA GLU A 118 -10.84 1.78 -4.98
C GLU A 118 -9.82 0.76 -5.49
N PHE A 119 -10.01 -0.51 -5.09
CA PHE A 119 -9.21 -1.66 -5.52
C PHE A 119 -9.97 -2.43 -6.59
N LYS A 120 -9.54 -2.31 -7.85
CA LYS A 120 -10.23 -2.94 -8.99
C LYS A 120 -9.94 -4.44 -9.13
N ASP A 121 -8.85 -4.90 -8.53
CA ASP A 121 -8.50 -6.32 -8.44
C ASP A 121 -8.40 -6.78 -6.97
N PHE A 122 -8.03 -8.05 -6.77
CA PHE A 122 -7.90 -8.64 -5.45
C PHE A 122 -6.78 -7.98 -4.64
N VAL A 123 -7.01 -7.82 -3.33
CA VAL A 123 -6.01 -7.34 -2.37
C VAL A 123 -5.65 -8.47 -1.42
N ASN A 124 -4.38 -8.85 -1.40
CA ASN A 124 -3.86 -9.94 -0.57
C ASN A 124 -3.21 -9.41 0.70
N PHE A 125 -3.65 -9.90 1.85
CA PHE A 125 -3.11 -9.65 3.20
C PHE A 125 -2.60 -10.94 3.84
N PHE A 126 -2.32 -11.99 3.06
CA PHE A 126 -1.87 -13.27 3.61
C PHE A 126 -0.66 -13.10 4.54
N ASP A 127 -0.74 -13.70 5.73
CA ASP A 127 0.35 -13.68 6.72
C ASP A 127 0.77 -12.26 7.17
N CYS A 128 -0.11 -11.26 7.06
CA CYS A 128 0.16 -9.94 7.63
C CYS A 128 0.05 -9.96 9.16
N TRP A 129 0.95 -9.23 9.83
CA TRP A 129 0.90 -8.99 11.27
C TRP A 129 1.01 -7.50 11.58
N TYR A 130 0.00 -6.94 12.23
CA TYR A 130 -0.03 -5.55 12.65
C TYR A 130 0.09 -5.43 14.17
N GLU A 131 1.18 -4.82 14.63
CA GLU A 131 1.51 -4.69 16.05
C GLU A 131 0.87 -3.45 16.70
N ASN A 132 0.27 -2.54 15.91
CA ASN A 132 -0.35 -1.31 16.41
C ASN A 132 -1.66 -0.94 15.69
N GLU A 133 -2.14 0.30 15.88
CA GLU A 133 -3.43 0.74 15.34
C GLU A 133 -3.54 0.51 13.83
N VAL A 134 -4.64 -0.14 13.43
CA VAL A 134 -5.03 -0.34 12.04
C VAL A 134 -6.44 0.22 11.82
N THR A 135 -6.60 1.03 10.78
CA THR A 135 -7.89 1.50 10.29
C THR A 135 -8.03 1.20 8.81
N ILE A 136 -9.01 0.35 8.47
CA ILE A 136 -9.35 0.02 7.07
C ILE A 136 -10.82 0.36 6.88
N ARG A 137 -11.11 1.47 6.20
CA ARG A 137 -12.47 2.03 6.14
C ARG A 137 -12.83 2.62 4.79
N ASN A 138 -14.12 2.52 4.41
CA ASN A 138 -14.67 3.16 3.21
C ASN A 138 -13.97 2.73 1.90
N ASN A 139 -13.35 1.55 1.86
CA ASN A 139 -12.71 1.05 0.65
C ASN A 139 -13.68 0.23 -0.19
N LYS A 140 -13.43 0.17 -1.50
CA LYS A 140 -14.13 -0.72 -2.44
C LYS A 140 -13.19 -1.81 -2.93
N PHE A 141 -13.46 -3.06 -2.56
CA PHE A 141 -12.74 -4.25 -3.00
C PHE A 141 -13.54 -4.97 -4.08
N HIS A 142 -13.34 -4.62 -5.35
CA HIS A 142 -14.17 -5.11 -6.46
C HIS A 142 -14.08 -6.63 -6.67
N LYS A 143 -12.90 -7.22 -6.42
CA LYS A 143 -12.72 -8.70 -6.45
C LYS A 143 -12.52 -9.31 -5.07
N GLY A 144 -12.81 -8.54 -4.02
CA GLY A 144 -12.64 -8.95 -2.65
C GLY A 144 -11.19 -8.97 -2.17
N THR A 145 -11.03 -9.46 -0.94
CA THR A 145 -9.77 -9.55 -0.21
C THR A 145 -9.87 -10.67 0.82
N ASN A 146 -8.72 -11.12 1.33
CA ASN A 146 -8.61 -12.07 2.43
C ASN A 146 -8.27 -11.41 3.77
N LEU A 147 -8.48 -10.09 3.91
CA LEU A 147 -8.25 -9.33 5.14
C LEU A 147 -8.86 -9.97 6.41
N LEU A 148 -10.05 -10.55 6.31
CA LEU A 148 -10.77 -11.25 7.38
C LEU A 148 -10.84 -12.78 7.14
N GLY A 149 -10.20 -13.25 6.06
CA GLY A 149 -10.11 -14.66 5.71
C GLY A 149 -8.95 -15.35 6.42
N LYS A 150 -8.80 -16.64 6.15
CA LYS A 150 -7.75 -17.51 6.70
C LYS A 150 -7.17 -18.44 5.63
N PRO A 151 -6.63 -17.89 4.52
CA PRO A 151 -5.91 -18.70 3.53
C PRO A 151 -4.88 -19.59 4.23
N HIS A 152 -4.88 -20.88 3.88
CA HIS A 152 -4.01 -21.88 4.51
C HIS A 152 -4.13 -22.00 6.05
N ASN A 153 -5.27 -21.60 6.63
CA ASN A 153 -5.51 -21.47 8.08
C ASN A 153 -4.64 -20.42 8.78
N ILE A 154 -4.07 -19.47 8.05
CA ILE A 154 -3.25 -18.39 8.60
C ILE A 154 -4.02 -17.06 8.41
N PRO A 155 -4.66 -16.52 9.47
CA PRO A 155 -5.34 -15.23 9.42
C PRO A 155 -4.35 -14.06 9.46
N VAL A 156 -4.84 -12.88 9.06
CA VAL A 156 -4.20 -11.61 9.46
C VAL A 156 -4.22 -11.49 10.98
N THR A 157 -3.08 -11.11 11.56
CA THR A 157 -2.94 -10.92 13.01
C THR A 157 -2.94 -9.43 13.37
N PHE A 158 -3.71 -9.07 14.39
CA PHE A 158 -3.76 -7.72 14.95
C PHE A 158 -3.55 -7.76 16.46
N ASP A 159 -2.51 -7.09 16.97
CA ASP A 159 -2.23 -7.02 18.41
C ASP A 159 -3.17 -6.03 19.13
N LYS A 160 -3.75 -5.09 18.38
CA LYS A 160 -4.81 -4.18 18.82
C LYS A 160 -6.08 -4.41 18.00
N ILE A 161 -7.24 -4.05 18.57
CA ILE A 161 -8.51 -4.12 17.84
C ILE A 161 -8.44 -3.21 16.61
N ALA A 162 -8.49 -3.81 15.42
CA ALA A 162 -8.53 -3.08 14.17
C ALA A 162 -9.91 -2.44 13.93
N ILE A 163 -9.91 -1.25 13.35
CA ILE A 163 -11.14 -0.58 12.92
C ILE A 163 -11.38 -0.92 11.45
N ILE A 164 -12.23 -1.91 11.21
CA ILE A 164 -12.61 -2.37 9.87
C ILE A 164 -14.10 -2.09 9.68
N LYS A 165 -14.45 -1.04 8.94
CA LYS A 165 -15.85 -0.59 8.80
C LYS A 165 -16.15 0.04 7.46
N ASP A 166 -17.42 0.01 7.05
CA ASP A 166 -17.92 0.70 5.86
C ASP A 166 -17.19 0.33 4.54
N ASN A 167 -16.53 -0.83 4.49
CA ASN A 167 -15.91 -1.33 3.26
C ASN A 167 -16.94 -2.07 2.41
N ILE A 168 -16.83 -1.95 1.10
CA ILE A 168 -17.69 -2.60 0.11
C ILE A 168 -16.89 -3.70 -0.58
N GLY A 169 -17.49 -4.88 -0.75
CA GLY A 169 -16.85 -6.07 -1.33
C GLY A 169 -16.70 -7.19 -0.30
N GLN A 170 -16.28 -8.37 -0.76
CA GLN A 170 -16.06 -9.53 0.12
C GLN A 170 -14.70 -9.41 0.82
N LEU A 171 -14.66 -9.50 2.15
CA LEU A 171 -13.43 -9.28 2.93
C LEU A 171 -12.82 -10.55 3.51
N ASP A 172 -13.53 -11.67 3.45
CA ASP A 172 -13.26 -12.91 4.18
C ASP A 172 -12.94 -14.10 3.27
N LEU A 173 -12.36 -13.84 2.10
CA LEU A 173 -11.99 -14.92 1.17
C LEU A 173 -10.82 -15.75 1.73
N ASP A 174 -10.95 -17.08 1.70
CA ASP A 174 -9.92 -18.03 2.16
C ASP A 174 -8.93 -18.43 1.05
N ASN A 175 -8.54 -17.47 0.19
CA ASN A 175 -7.54 -17.67 -0.86
C ASN A 175 -6.66 -16.42 -0.97
N GLU A 176 -5.59 -16.50 -1.76
CA GLU A 176 -4.68 -15.38 -2.02
C GLU A 176 -5.00 -14.65 -3.34
N GLY A 177 -6.14 -14.95 -3.97
CA GLY A 177 -6.48 -14.50 -5.30
C GLY A 177 -5.60 -15.14 -6.39
N GLU A 178 -5.89 -14.82 -7.65
CA GLU A 178 -5.04 -15.19 -8.79
C GLU A 178 -4.11 -14.03 -9.14
N LYS A 179 -2.79 -14.22 -9.03
CA LYS A 179 -1.81 -13.28 -9.59
C LYS A 179 -1.92 -13.33 -11.12
N LYS A 180 -2.42 -12.26 -11.74
CA LYS A 180 -2.53 -12.11 -13.20
C LYS A 180 -1.43 -11.23 -13.77
#